data_AF-A0A935Z862-F1
#
_entry.id   AF-A0A935Z862-F1
#
_cell.length_a   1.000
_cell.length_b   1.000
_cell.length_c   1.000
_cell.angle_alpha   90.00
_cell.angle_beta   90.00
_cell.angle_gamma   90.00
#
_symmetry.space_group_name_H-M   'P 1'
#
loop_
_entity.id
_entity.type
_entity.pdbx_description
1 polymer ?
#
loop_
_entity_poly.entity_id
_entity_poly.type
_entity_poly.pdbx_seq_one_letter_code
_entity_poly.pdbx_strand_id
1 'polypeptide(L)'
;MDADTLFRRFFLPLYPEGARSDLAAVRTVDANPAKNPAIYAHLGDAASRFAVLFPKLVGEGAAALGELDFTDASVHRLSAAISAERRDAWASEGAEGTAESTLFNVVVHGAAYVGACIVKNHGGTFAVRSPLWESLVTLESRLGTGDLPVFHWWLKALADAPGNGETPRTTLADRYRAHVEVPRTSPEAMAPIFEGERKFPRLSKVRYDVLYKYLKAHVPELKDLGDFPSPERFEELELSWIDVLSLAQNRILLFVAFGKRGLHLFFFTAQGFDKSLFYMADSFPEPVVRARGDKLEVHLAVGEKPVVHEMPFWGI
;
A
#
# COMPACT_ATOMS: atom_id res chain seq x y z
N MET A 1 -5.81 -2.86 -21.36
CA MET A 1 -4.45 -2.54 -21.85
C MET A 1 -3.48 -2.91 -20.75
N ASP A 2 -2.44 -3.71 -21.01
CA ASP A 2 -1.46 -4.08 -19.98
C ASP A 2 -0.32 -3.05 -19.83
N ALA A 3 0.50 -3.21 -18.79
CA ALA A 3 1.57 -2.27 -18.45
C ALA A 3 2.68 -2.21 -19.52
N ASP A 4 3.01 -3.32 -20.18
CA ASP A 4 4.01 -3.35 -21.25
C ASP A 4 3.50 -2.62 -22.50
N THR A 5 2.22 -2.78 -22.83
CA THR A 5 1.57 -2.05 -23.92
C THR A 5 1.55 -0.54 -23.64
N LEU A 6 1.18 -0.14 -22.42
CA LEU A 6 1.24 1.27 -21.99
C LEU A 6 2.67 1.82 -22.16
N PHE A 7 3.65 1.11 -21.63
CA PHE A 7 5.06 1.48 -21.72
C PHE A 7 5.52 1.69 -23.17
N ARG A 8 5.30 0.70 -24.04
CA ARG A 8 5.78 0.71 -25.42
C ARG A 8 5.14 1.78 -26.29
N ARG A 9 3.85 2.07 -26.08
CA ARG A 9 3.10 3.03 -26.90
C ARG A 9 3.33 4.47 -26.48
N PHE A 10 3.29 4.74 -25.17
CA PHE A 10 3.24 6.12 -24.67
C PHE A 10 4.59 6.64 -24.16
N PHE A 11 5.50 5.76 -23.71
CA PHE A 11 6.71 6.18 -23.01
C PHE A 11 7.98 5.85 -23.78
N LEU A 12 8.16 4.59 -24.21
CA LEU A 12 9.35 4.14 -24.93
C LEU A 12 9.74 5.02 -26.15
N PRO A 13 8.79 5.62 -26.90
CA PRO A 13 9.14 6.51 -27.99
C PRO A 13 9.93 7.75 -27.57
N LEU A 14 9.70 8.23 -26.34
CA LEU A 14 10.31 9.44 -25.75
C LEU A 14 11.61 9.16 -24.97
N TYR A 15 12.09 7.91 -24.98
CA TYR A 15 13.37 7.58 -24.35
C TYR A 15 14.53 8.14 -25.18
N PRO A 16 15.66 8.50 -24.55
CA PRO A 16 16.85 8.98 -25.26
C PRO A 16 17.30 8.04 -26.39
N GLU A 17 17.94 8.59 -27.41
CA GLU A 17 18.49 7.80 -28.52
C GLU A 17 19.50 6.76 -27.99
N GLY A 18 19.39 5.51 -28.41
CA GLY A 18 20.18 4.38 -27.90
C GLY A 18 19.64 3.72 -26.61
N ALA A 19 18.71 4.35 -25.88
CA ALA A 19 18.06 3.73 -24.72
C ALA A 19 17.25 2.49 -25.10
N ARG A 20 16.68 2.46 -26.31
CA ARG A 20 15.87 1.34 -26.80
C ARG A 20 16.69 0.07 -27.05
N SER A 21 17.98 0.21 -27.34
CA SER A 21 18.91 -0.92 -27.50
C SER A 21 19.42 -1.47 -26.17
N ASP A 22 19.42 -0.66 -25.10
CA ASP A 22 19.84 -1.10 -23.76
C ASP A 22 19.06 -0.35 -22.65
N LEU A 23 17.83 -0.83 -22.40
CA LEU A 23 17.00 -0.30 -21.32
C LEU A 23 17.58 -0.63 -19.92
N ALA A 24 18.41 -1.65 -19.80
CA ALA A 24 19.00 -2.05 -18.54
C ALA A 24 20.06 -1.05 -18.09
N ALA A 25 20.90 -0.57 -19.01
CA ALA A 25 21.85 0.50 -18.73
C ALA A 25 21.14 1.78 -18.27
N VAL A 26 20.08 2.19 -18.98
CA VAL A 26 19.27 3.37 -18.62
C VAL A 26 18.70 3.28 -17.20
N ARG A 27 18.29 2.09 -16.79
CA ARG A 27 17.69 1.86 -15.46
C ARG A 27 18.70 1.72 -14.34
N THR A 28 19.99 1.52 -14.64
CA THR A 28 21.04 1.25 -13.63
C THR A 28 22.02 2.41 -13.44
N VAL A 29 22.19 3.28 -14.43
CA VAL A 29 23.12 4.43 -14.37
C VAL A 29 22.51 5.61 -13.61
N ASP A 30 23.25 6.18 -12.66
CA ASP A 30 22.86 7.43 -11.98
C ASP A 30 23.05 8.59 -12.95
N ALA A 31 21.97 9.29 -13.27
CA ALA A 31 21.99 10.44 -14.17
C ALA A 31 22.35 11.76 -13.45
N ASN A 32 22.50 11.75 -12.12
CA ASN A 32 22.92 12.91 -11.33
C ASN A 32 24.03 12.57 -10.31
N PRO A 33 25.18 12.02 -10.75
CA PRO A 33 26.24 11.57 -9.84
C PRO A 33 26.86 12.71 -9.01
N ALA A 34 26.80 13.94 -9.52
CA ALA A 34 27.27 15.14 -8.82
C ALA A 34 26.24 15.72 -7.83
N LYS A 35 25.07 15.09 -7.68
CA LYS A 35 23.97 15.54 -6.80
C LYS A 35 23.58 17.01 -7.04
N ASN A 36 23.48 17.41 -8.30
CA ASN A 36 23.08 18.76 -8.68
C ASN A 36 21.68 19.09 -8.13
N PRO A 37 21.53 20.10 -7.25
CA PRO A 37 20.25 20.46 -6.65
C PRO A 37 19.19 20.91 -7.68
N ALA A 38 19.61 21.44 -8.82
CA ALA A 38 18.68 21.89 -9.86
C ALA A 38 17.85 20.73 -10.45
N ILE A 39 18.41 19.51 -10.51
CA ILE A 39 17.69 18.35 -11.03
C ILE A 39 16.62 17.88 -10.03
N TYR A 40 16.93 17.90 -8.74
CA TYR A 40 15.93 17.61 -7.70
C TYR A 40 14.84 18.69 -7.65
N ALA A 41 15.21 19.97 -7.82
CA ALA A 41 14.24 21.06 -7.94
C ALA A 41 13.29 20.83 -9.12
N HIS A 42 13.78 20.36 -10.27
CA HIS A 42 12.94 20.05 -11.42
C HIS A 42 11.90 18.94 -11.13
N LEU A 43 12.28 17.89 -10.39
CA LEU A 43 11.34 16.87 -9.92
C LEU A 43 10.28 17.47 -8.96
N GLY A 44 10.69 18.37 -8.07
CA GLY A 44 9.78 19.11 -7.18
C GLY A 44 8.80 20.01 -7.93
N ASP A 45 9.27 20.72 -8.97
CA ASP A 45 8.43 21.56 -9.82
C ASP A 45 7.42 20.72 -10.60
N ALA A 46 7.85 19.58 -11.15
CA ALA A 46 6.98 18.62 -11.83
C ALA A 46 5.88 18.10 -10.88
N ALA A 47 6.24 17.75 -9.65
CA ALA A 47 5.29 17.31 -8.62
C ALA A 47 4.28 18.42 -8.25
N SER A 48 4.76 19.66 -8.09
CA SER A 48 3.92 20.81 -7.75
C SER A 48 2.92 21.15 -8.86
N ARG A 49 3.35 21.06 -10.13
CA ARG A 49 2.45 21.21 -11.28
C ARG A 49 1.40 20.11 -11.32
N PHE A 50 1.79 18.87 -11.03
CA PHE A 50 0.84 17.75 -10.96
C PHE A 50 -0.26 18.00 -9.94
N ALA A 51 0.11 18.43 -8.72
CA ALA A 51 -0.84 18.68 -7.63
C ALA A 51 -1.93 19.68 -8.03
N VAL A 52 -1.58 20.70 -8.82
CA VAL A 52 -2.50 21.74 -9.30
C VAL A 52 -3.33 21.30 -10.51
N LEU A 53 -2.75 20.52 -11.42
CA LEU A 53 -3.37 20.17 -12.69
C LEU A 53 -4.22 18.89 -12.61
N PHE A 54 -3.80 17.91 -11.83
CA PHE A 54 -4.48 16.61 -11.76
C PHE A 54 -5.95 16.70 -11.35
N PRO A 55 -6.36 17.53 -10.37
CA PRO A 55 -7.80 17.70 -10.07
C PRO A 55 -8.64 18.11 -11.29
N LYS A 56 -8.07 18.91 -12.21
CA LYS A 56 -8.76 19.32 -13.45
C LYS A 56 -8.90 18.16 -14.44
N LEU A 57 -7.97 17.21 -14.42
CA LEU A 57 -7.97 16.02 -15.28
C LEU A 57 -8.92 14.91 -14.80
N VAL A 58 -9.36 14.97 -13.54
CA VAL A 58 -10.29 14.00 -12.94
C VAL A 58 -11.76 14.34 -13.28
N GLY A 59 -12.03 15.56 -13.74
CA GLY A 59 -13.36 16.01 -14.18
C GLY A 59 -14.37 16.11 -13.03
N GLU A 60 -15.58 15.60 -13.23
CA GLU A 60 -16.69 15.64 -12.24
C GLU A 60 -16.34 14.98 -10.89
N GLY A 61 -15.32 14.11 -10.85
CA GLY A 61 -14.81 13.50 -9.62
C GLY A 61 -13.84 14.37 -8.81
N ALA A 62 -13.49 15.58 -9.27
CA ALA A 62 -12.49 16.44 -8.63
C ALA A 62 -12.87 16.84 -7.20
N ALA A 63 -14.16 17.02 -6.92
CA ALA A 63 -14.63 17.38 -5.58
C ALA A 63 -14.35 16.30 -4.53
N ALA A 64 -14.42 15.03 -4.91
CA ALA A 64 -14.12 13.90 -4.03
C ALA A 64 -12.62 13.67 -3.84
N LEU A 65 -11.78 14.07 -4.81
CA LEU A 65 -10.32 13.99 -4.71
C LEU A 65 -9.75 14.96 -3.65
N GLY A 66 -10.33 16.16 -3.55
CA GLY A 66 -9.79 17.23 -2.71
C GLY A 66 -8.43 17.74 -3.19
N GLU A 67 -7.71 18.45 -2.31
CA GLU A 67 -6.38 18.97 -2.61
C GLU A 67 -5.30 17.87 -2.51
N LEU A 68 -4.31 17.96 -3.39
CA LEU A 68 -3.11 17.13 -3.40
C LEU A 68 -1.97 17.80 -2.61
N ASP A 69 -2.07 17.80 -1.28
CA ASP A 69 -1.23 18.51 -0.30
C ASP A 69 0.13 17.84 0.06
N PHE A 70 0.55 16.84 -0.70
CA PHE A 70 1.76 16.03 -0.50
C PHE A 70 1.75 15.19 0.79
N THR A 71 0.58 14.87 1.33
CA THR A 71 0.43 13.88 2.42
C THR A 71 0.28 12.46 1.87
N ASP A 72 0.47 11.47 2.73
CA ASP A 72 0.16 10.08 2.40
C ASP A 72 -1.31 9.93 1.99
N ALA A 73 -2.22 10.60 2.71
CA ALA A 73 -3.64 10.64 2.38
C ALA A 73 -3.91 11.19 0.97
N SER A 74 -3.11 12.14 0.49
CA SER A 74 -3.20 12.60 -0.91
C SER A 74 -2.87 11.50 -1.93
N VAL A 75 -1.91 10.63 -1.63
CA VAL A 75 -1.59 9.48 -2.51
C VAL A 75 -2.74 8.46 -2.53
N HIS A 76 -3.40 8.24 -1.39
CA HIS A 76 -4.59 7.38 -1.31
C HIS A 76 -5.77 7.95 -2.12
N ARG A 77 -6.06 9.25 -1.98
CA ARG A 77 -7.11 9.92 -2.77
C ARG A 77 -6.79 9.92 -4.26
N LEU A 78 -5.53 10.19 -4.62
CA LEU A 78 -5.01 10.09 -5.99
C LEU A 78 -5.24 8.70 -6.58
N SER A 79 -4.89 7.64 -5.84
CA SER A 79 -5.08 6.25 -6.27
C SER A 79 -6.56 5.92 -6.49
N ALA A 80 -7.45 6.37 -5.59
CA ALA A 80 -8.89 6.15 -5.72
C ALA A 80 -9.50 6.85 -6.95
N ALA A 81 -8.84 7.91 -7.45
CA ALA A 81 -9.25 8.60 -8.67
C ALA A 81 -8.78 7.91 -9.96
N ILE A 82 -7.97 6.85 -9.90
CA ILE A 82 -7.53 6.11 -11.11
C ILE A 82 -8.60 5.08 -11.50
N SER A 83 -9.03 5.09 -12.76
CA SER A 83 -9.94 4.09 -13.33
C SER A 83 -9.56 3.76 -14.78
N ALA A 84 -10.08 2.64 -15.32
CA ALA A 84 -9.87 2.28 -16.70
C ALA A 84 -10.43 3.35 -17.66
N GLU A 85 -11.60 3.91 -17.35
CA GLU A 85 -12.25 4.94 -18.16
C GLU A 85 -11.40 6.22 -18.23
N ARG A 86 -10.84 6.67 -17.10
CA ARG A 86 -9.94 7.83 -17.08
C ARG A 86 -8.63 7.55 -17.80
N ARG A 87 -8.04 6.37 -17.60
CA ARG A 87 -6.85 5.95 -18.36
C ARG A 87 -7.12 6.04 -19.85
N ASP A 88 -8.24 5.49 -20.31
CA ASP A 88 -8.58 5.43 -21.73
C ASP A 88 -8.92 6.83 -22.29
N ALA A 89 -9.55 7.70 -21.49
CA ALA A 89 -9.75 9.11 -21.84
C ALA A 89 -8.40 9.84 -22.02
N TRP A 90 -7.50 9.75 -21.06
CA TRP A 90 -6.17 10.35 -21.15
C TRP A 90 -5.32 9.76 -22.29
N ALA A 91 -5.51 8.48 -22.61
CA ALA A 91 -4.84 7.82 -23.72
C ALA A 91 -5.31 8.32 -25.08
N SER A 92 -6.56 8.79 -25.16
CA SER A 92 -7.19 9.33 -26.38
C SER A 92 -6.86 10.80 -26.67
N GLU A 93 -6.27 11.49 -25.69
CA GLU A 93 -5.90 12.91 -25.79
C GLU A 93 -4.42 13.08 -26.14
N GLY A 94 -4.18 13.71 -27.29
CA GLY A 94 -2.83 13.92 -27.84
C GLY A 94 -2.28 12.70 -28.60
N ALA A 95 -1.13 12.86 -29.25
CA ALA A 95 -0.51 11.79 -30.02
C ALA A 95 0.26 10.81 -29.12
N GLU A 96 0.10 9.50 -29.35
CA GLU A 96 0.84 8.47 -28.61
C GLU A 96 2.35 8.60 -28.84
N GLY A 97 3.14 8.39 -27.78
CA GLY A 97 4.59 8.46 -27.87
C GLY A 97 5.13 9.87 -28.07
N THR A 98 4.31 10.90 -27.80
CA THR A 98 4.73 12.31 -27.83
C THR A 98 4.45 12.99 -26.49
N ALA A 99 5.12 14.12 -26.25
CA ALA A 99 4.88 14.94 -25.06
C ALA A 99 3.49 15.61 -25.04
N GLU A 100 2.73 15.53 -26.14
CA GLU A 100 1.35 16.04 -26.22
C GLU A 100 0.33 15.08 -25.59
N SER A 101 0.70 13.81 -25.37
CA SER A 101 -0.20 12.84 -24.75
C SER A 101 -0.55 13.20 -23.31
N THR A 102 -1.84 13.32 -23.00
CA THR A 102 -2.30 13.56 -21.62
C THR A 102 -1.87 12.41 -20.71
N LEU A 103 -2.02 11.15 -21.14
CA LEU A 103 -1.60 9.98 -20.38
C LEU A 103 -0.10 10.00 -20.02
N PHE A 104 0.75 10.36 -20.99
CA PHE A 104 2.19 10.51 -20.73
C PHE A 104 2.45 11.52 -19.60
N ASN A 105 1.85 12.71 -19.70
CA ASN A 105 2.02 13.78 -18.72
C ASN A 105 1.49 13.41 -17.34
N VAL A 106 0.32 12.76 -17.26
CA VAL A 106 -0.27 12.28 -16.00
C VAL A 106 0.70 11.34 -15.29
N VAL A 107 1.26 10.36 -16.00
CA VAL A 107 2.13 9.36 -15.39
C VAL A 107 3.49 9.94 -15.01
N VAL A 108 4.12 10.72 -15.88
CA VAL A 108 5.46 11.30 -15.61
C VAL A 108 5.41 12.27 -14.44
N HIS A 109 4.44 13.19 -14.42
CA HIS A 109 4.30 14.14 -13.34
C HIS A 109 3.72 13.49 -12.06
N GLY A 110 2.85 12.49 -12.21
CA GLY A 110 2.34 11.69 -11.10
C GLY A 110 3.43 10.87 -10.41
N ALA A 111 4.41 10.34 -11.15
CA ALA A 111 5.56 9.64 -10.58
C ALA A 111 6.44 10.60 -9.76
N ALA A 112 6.68 11.81 -10.28
CA ALA A 112 7.37 12.86 -9.53
C ALA A 112 6.61 13.25 -8.25
N TYR A 113 5.28 13.38 -8.32
CA TYR A 113 4.43 13.70 -7.17
C TYR A 113 4.50 12.65 -6.07
N VAL A 114 4.25 11.38 -6.41
CA VAL A 114 4.32 10.28 -5.44
C VAL A 114 5.73 10.16 -4.87
N GLY A 115 6.77 10.31 -5.70
CA GLY A 115 8.15 10.33 -5.22
C GLY A 115 8.42 11.47 -4.25
N ALA A 116 7.89 12.67 -4.51
CA ALA A 116 7.99 13.82 -3.62
C ALA A 116 7.28 13.59 -2.27
N CYS A 117 6.12 12.91 -2.24
CA CYS A 117 5.47 12.51 -0.99
C CYS A 117 6.37 11.60 -0.14
N ILE A 118 7.03 10.61 -0.78
CA ILE A 118 7.96 9.70 -0.09
C ILE A 118 9.15 10.47 0.48
N VAL A 119 9.78 11.34 -0.32
CA VAL A 119 10.92 12.15 0.14
C VAL A 119 10.51 13.05 1.31
N LYS A 120 9.36 13.74 1.19
CA LYS A 120 8.87 14.72 2.17
C LYS A 120 8.47 14.06 3.50
N ASN A 121 7.71 12.97 3.46
CA ASN A 121 7.08 12.41 4.66
C ASN A 121 7.87 11.24 5.27
N HIS A 122 8.68 10.55 4.45
CA HIS A 122 9.31 9.29 4.84
C HIS A 122 10.85 9.33 4.81
N GLY A 123 11.44 10.45 4.41
CA GLY A 123 12.89 10.65 4.38
C GLY A 123 13.59 9.92 3.23
N GLY A 124 12.86 9.57 2.17
CA GLY A 124 13.44 8.99 0.96
C GLY A 124 14.35 9.96 0.22
N THR A 125 15.16 9.46 -0.71
CA THR A 125 16.02 10.25 -1.60
C THR A 125 15.83 9.82 -3.04
N PHE A 126 15.72 10.77 -3.98
CA PHE A 126 15.68 10.44 -5.39
C PHE A 126 17.02 9.88 -5.89
N ALA A 127 16.99 8.68 -6.46
CA ALA A 127 18.06 8.14 -7.30
C ALA A 127 17.72 8.47 -8.76
N VAL A 128 18.38 9.51 -9.28
CA VAL A 128 18.00 10.12 -10.55
C VAL A 128 18.38 9.24 -11.73
N ARG A 129 17.44 9.02 -12.67
CA ARG A 129 17.67 8.29 -13.92
C ARG A 129 17.46 9.17 -15.14
N SER A 130 17.83 8.68 -16.32
CA SER A 130 17.58 9.33 -17.60
C SER A 130 16.80 8.36 -18.49
N PRO A 131 15.52 8.64 -18.82
CA PRO A 131 14.80 9.88 -18.55
C PRO A 131 14.41 10.08 -17.07
N LEU A 132 14.16 11.33 -16.67
CA LEU A 132 13.93 11.70 -15.26
C LEU A 132 12.75 10.97 -14.61
N TRP A 133 11.73 10.59 -15.36
CA TRP A 133 10.60 9.83 -14.81
C TRP A 133 10.93 8.39 -14.43
N GLU A 134 12.01 7.81 -14.94
CA GLU A 134 12.52 6.50 -14.47
C GLU A 134 13.27 6.64 -13.13
N SER A 135 13.37 7.85 -12.57
CA SER A 135 14.01 8.05 -11.26
C SER A 135 13.33 7.20 -10.19
N LEU A 136 14.15 6.60 -9.34
CA LEU A 136 13.69 5.79 -8.21
C LEU A 136 13.69 6.66 -6.96
N VAL A 137 12.98 6.22 -5.93
CA VAL A 137 13.16 6.77 -4.58
C VAL A 137 13.83 5.72 -3.71
N THR A 138 15.06 5.94 -3.31
CA THR A 138 15.74 5.10 -2.31
C THR A 138 15.16 5.42 -0.95
N LEU A 139 14.64 4.40 -0.26
CA LEU A 139 14.07 4.51 1.07
C LEU A 139 14.78 3.54 2.02
N GLU A 140 15.26 4.07 3.13
CA GLU A 140 15.84 3.28 4.21
C GLU A 140 14.80 3.07 5.32
N SER A 141 14.72 1.85 5.81
CA SER A 141 13.82 1.46 6.89
C SER A 141 14.47 0.40 7.78
N ARG A 142 13.81 0.06 8.87
CA ARG A 142 14.22 -1.07 9.72
C ARG A 142 14.18 -2.43 8.99
N LEU A 143 13.40 -2.52 7.90
CA LEU A 143 13.33 -3.71 7.05
C LEU A 143 14.42 -3.75 5.98
N GLY A 144 15.29 -2.73 5.93
CA GLY A 144 16.36 -2.57 4.96
C GLY A 144 16.16 -1.37 4.05
N THR A 145 17.02 -1.30 3.02
CA THR A 145 17.01 -0.27 1.98
C THR A 145 16.38 -0.81 0.72
N GLY A 146 15.49 -0.04 0.10
CA GLY A 146 14.88 -0.39 -1.18
C GLY A 146 14.83 0.79 -2.15
N ASP A 147 15.02 0.52 -3.43
CA ASP A 147 14.77 1.49 -4.50
C ASP A 147 13.36 1.32 -5.04
N LEU A 148 12.56 2.38 -4.93
CA LEU A 148 11.14 2.36 -5.24
C LEU A 148 10.89 2.83 -6.69
N PRO A 149 10.45 1.97 -7.60
CA PRO A 149 10.23 2.31 -9.01
C PRO A 149 8.84 2.94 -9.21
N VAL A 150 8.66 4.15 -8.70
CA VAL A 150 7.36 4.85 -8.63
C VAL A 150 6.68 4.97 -10.00
N PHE A 151 7.44 5.21 -11.07
CA PHE A 151 6.92 5.21 -12.44
C PHE A 151 6.30 3.86 -12.85
N HIS A 152 6.95 2.75 -12.51
CA HIS A 152 6.42 1.41 -12.79
C HIS A 152 5.20 1.09 -11.92
N TRP A 153 5.09 1.67 -10.73
CA TRP A 153 3.87 1.55 -9.92
C TRP A 153 2.67 2.19 -10.63
N TRP A 154 2.85 3.35 -11.26
CA TRP A 154 1.83 3.99 -12.07
C TRP A 154 1.39 3.14 -13.26
N LEU A 155 2.34 2.60 -14.03
CA LEU A 155 2.00 1.75 -15.19
C LEU A 155 1.21 0.51 -14.76
N LYS A 156 1.60 -0.12 -13.66
CA LYS A 156 0.88 -1.27 -13.09
C LYS A 156 -0.49 -0.86 -12.57
N ALA A 157 -0.61 0.23 -11.83
CA ALA A 157 -1.89 0.72 -11.31
C ALA A 157 -2.89 1.07 -12.42
N LEU A 158 -2.43 1.63 -13.53
CA LEU A 158 -3.27 1.91 -14.71
C LEU A 158 -3.64 0.64 -15.48
N ALA A 159 -2.75 -0.34 -15.56
CA ALA A 159 -3.05 -1.64 -16.17
C ALA A 159 -4.04 -2.47 -15.34
N ASP A 160 -3.90 -2.41 -14.01
CA ASP A 160 -4.73 -3.10 -13.02
C ASP A 160 -5.99 -2.30 -12.63
N ALA A 161 -6.19 -1.11 -13.23
CA ALA A 161 -7.30 -0.24 -12.92
C ALA A 161 -8.63 -0.94 -13.27
N PRO A 162 -9.61 -0.92 -12.37
CA PRO A 162 -10.87 -1.61 -12.58
C PRO A 162 -11.64 -0.94 -13.72
N GLY A 163 -12.32 -1.75 -14.53
CA GLY A 163 -13.45 -1.27 -15.33
C GLY A 163 -14.73 -1.19 -14.50
N ASN A 164 -15.79 -0.64 -15.07
CA ASN A 164 -17.12 -0.57 -14.44
C ASN A 164 -17.54 -1.89 -13.76
N GLY A 165 -17.61 -1.88 -12.43
CA GLY A 165 -18.07 -2.99 -11.59
C GLY A 165 -17.00 -4.00 -11.17
N GLU A 166 -15.75 -3.83 -11.59
CA GLU A 166 -14.64 -4.70 -11.20
C GLU A 166 -13.90 -4.16 -9.95
N THR A 167 -13.33 -5.05 -9.15
CA THR A 167 -12.39 -4.67 -8.10
C THR A 167 -10.97 -4.59 -8.65
N PRO A 168 -10.18 -3.55 -8.34
CA PRO A 168 -8.79 -3.46 -8.75
C PRO A 168 -7.99 -4.66 -8.23
N ARG A 169 -7.02 -5.14 -9.02
CA ARG A 169 -6.10 -6.20 -8.57
C ARG A 169 -5.09 -5.68 -7.54
N THR A 170 -4.43 -4.57 -7.85
CA THR A 170 -3.53 -3.88 -6.92
C THR A 170 -3.40 -2.43 -7.32
N THR A 171 -3.75 -1.54 -6.41
CA THR A 171 -3.82 -0.10 -6.65
C THR A 171 -2.46 0.59 -6.44
N LEU A 172 -2.37 1.87 -6.79
CA LEU A 172 -1.22 2.71 -6.46
C LEU A 172 -1.07 2.87 -4.94
N ALA A 173 -2.19 3.03 -4.22
CA ALA A 173 -2.25 3.11 -2.77
C ALA A 173 -1.72 1.83 -2.11
N ASP A 174 -2.08 0.65 -2.62
CA ASP A 174 -1.58 -0.62 -2.06
C ASP A 174 -0.05 -0.72 -2.16
N ARG A 175 0.52 -0.27 -3.29
CA ARG A 175 1.97 -0.23 -3.50
C ARG A 175 2.64 0.78 -2.58
N TYR A 176 2.05 1.96 -2.44
CA TYR A 176 2.53 2.99 -1.53
C TYR A 176 2.52 2.50 -0.08
N ARG A 177 1.42 1.91 0.36
CA ARG A 177 1.27 1.33 1.69
C ARG A 177 2.34 0.27 1.97
N ALA A 178 2.44 -0.72 1.08
CA ALA A 178 3.32 -1.87 1.28
C ALA A 178 4.82 -1.52 1.24
N HIS A 179 5.21 -0.55 0.42
CA HIS A 179 6.62 -0.23 0.21
C HIS A 179 7.09 1.05 0.90
N VAL A 180 6.17 1.87 1.41
CA VAL A 180 6.49 3.16 2.07
C VAL A 180 5.93 3.18 3.49
N GLU A 181 4.61 3.15 3.65
CA GLU A 181 3.96 3.37 4.95
C GLU A 181 4.31 2.25 5.94
N VAL A 182 4.20 0.99 5.52
CA VAL A 182 4.45 -0.16 6.39
C VAL A 182 5.93 -0.26 6.79
N PRO A 183 6.92 -0.19 5.89
CA PRO A 183 8.33 -0.19 6.29
C PRO A 183 8.71 0.98 7.22
N ARG A 184 8.03 2.12 7.10
CA ARG A 184 8.30 3.33 7.88
C ARG A 184 7.41 3.48 9.11
N THR A 185 6.46 2.59 9.31
CA THR A 185 5.65 2.53 10.52
C THR A 185 6.55 2.26 11.71
N SER A 186 6.31 3.00 12.80
CA SER A 186 7.03 2.83 14.06
C SER A 186 6.10 2.38 15.17
N PRO A 187 5.95 1.05 15.39
CA PRO A 187 5.11 0.52 16.45
C PRO A 187 5.48 1.08 17.82
N GLU A 188 6.75 1.39 18.06
CA GLU A 188 7.24 1.91 19.35
C GLU A 188 6.72 3.31 19.66
N ALA A 189 6.36 4.08 18.63
CA ALA A 189 5.78 5.41 18.76
C ALA A 189 4.26 5.38 19.02
N MET A 190 3.61 4.23 18.87
CA MET A 190 2.17 4.08 19.14
C MET A 190 1.89 4.15 20.65
N ALA A 191 0.69 4.57 21.05
CA ALA A 191 0.27 4.51 22.45
C ALA A 191 0.06 3.04 22.87
N PRO A 192 0.44 2.64 24.10
CA PRO A 192 0.17 1.28 24.58
C PRO A 192 -1.34 1.14 24.85
N ILE A 193 -1.90 -0.02 24.54
CA ILE A 193 -3.31 -0.33 24.83
C ILE A 193 -3.47 -0.59 26.33
N PHE A 194 -2.52 -1.32 26.93
CA PHE A 194 -2.51 -1.62 28.36
C PHE A 194 -1.08 -1.83 28.89
N GLU A 195 -0.94 -1.73 30.21
CA GLU A 195 0.33 -1.97 30.91
C GLU A 195 0.45 -3.41 31.44
N GLY A 196 1.69 -3.88 31.55
CA GLY A 196 2.05 -5.19 32.12
C GLY A 196 1.84 -6.37 31.16
N GLU A 197 2.17 -7.57 31.63
CA GLU A 197 1.93 -8.80 30.87
C GLU A 197 0.50 -9.32 31.11
N ARG A 198 -0.15 -9.78 30.03
CA ARG A 198 -1.47 -10.41 30.09
C ARG A 198 -1.49 -11.69 29.28
N LYS A 199 -2.23 -12.67 29.78
CA LYS A 199 -2.55 -13.88 29.04
C LYS A 199 -3.98 -13.80 28.54
N PHE A 200 -4.15 -14.13 27.27
CA PHE A 200 -5.43 -14.11 26.60
C PHE A 200 -5.90 -15.55 26.35
N PRO A 201 -7.02 -15.98 26.96
CA PRO A 201 -7.57 -17.29 26.65
C PRO A 201 -8.14 -17.30 25.23
N ARG A 202 -8.05 -18.43 24.54
CA ARG A 202 -8.72 -18.63 23.24
C ARG A 202 -10.23 -18.48 23.40
N LEU A 203 -10.87 -17.78 22.48
CA LEU A 203 -12.31 -17.71 22.37
C LEU A 203 -12.81 -18.76 21.36
N SER A 204 -13.34 -19.89 21.84
CA SER A 204 -13.86 -20.98 20.98
C SER A 204 -15.35 -20.88 20.64
N LYS A 205 -16.09 -19.98 21.28
CA LYS A 205 -17.50 -19.69 20.95
C LYS A 205 -17.58 -18.26 20.44
N VAL A 206 -17.35 -18.11 19.13
CA VAL A 206 -17.22 -16.80 18.51
C VAL A 206 -18.60 -16.30 18.10
N ARG A 207 -19.07 -15.28 18.81
CA ARG A 207 -20.23 -14.46 18.47
C ARG A 207 -19.92 -13.03 18.87
N TYR A 208 -20.54 -12.05 18.21
CA TYR A 208 -20.21 -10.65 18.48
C TYR A 208 -20.45 -10.25 19.96
N ASP A 209 -21.55 -10.71 20.56
CA ASP A 209 -21.88 -10.44 21.96
C ASP A 209 -20.87 -11.06 22.95
N VAL A 210 -20.32 -12.23 22.60
CA VAL A 210 -19.31 -12.91 23.40
C VAL A 210 -17.96 -12.24 23.25
N LEU A 211 -17.58 -11.80 22.04
CA LEU A 211 -16.38 -11.00 21.82
C LEU A 211 -16.41 -9.71 22.65
N TYR A 212 -17.55 -9.02 22.67
CA TYR A 212 -17.69 -7.81 23.48
C TYR A 212 -17.52 -8.07 24.98
N LYS A 213 -18.06 -9.19 25.50
CA LYS A 213 -17.84 -9.61 26.89
C LYS A 213 -16.37 -9.98 27.15
N TYR A 214 -15.73 -10.66 26.20
CA TYR A 214 -14.33 -11.03 26.25
C TYR A 214 -13.43 -9.79 26.37
N LEU A 215 -13.65 -8.79 25.53
CA LEU A 215 -12.94 -7.51 25.55
C LEU A 215 -13.08 -6.82 26.90
N LYS A 216 -14.31 -6.69 27.42
CA LYS A 216 -14.54 -6.11 28.75
C LYS A 216 -13.80 -6.83 29.87
N ALA A 217 -13.63 -8.14 29.77
CA ALA A 217 -12.98 -8.95 30.80
C ALA A 217 -11.44 -8.91 30.71
N HIS A 218 -10.88 -8.86 29.50
CA HIS A 218 -9.44 -9.07 29.28
C HIS A 218 -8.69 -7.84 28.76
N VAL A 219 -9.38 -6.93 28.07
CA VAL A 219 -8.83 -5.68 27.52
C VAL A 219 -9.83 -4.53 27.71
N PRO A 220 -10.21 -4.18 28.95
CA PRO A 220 -11.19 -3.11 29.20
C PRO A 220 -10.73 -1.73 28.71
N GLU A 221 -9.44 -1.55 28.44
CA GLU A 221 -8.86 -0.33 27.88
C GLU A 221 -9.26 -0.09 26.42
N LEU A 222 -9.49 -1.17 25.65
CA LEU A 222 -9.94 -1.10 24.26
C LEU A 222 -11.47 -0.94 24.24
N LYS A 223 -11.94 0.27 24.53
CA LYS A 223 -13.36 0.59 24.69
C LYS A 223 -14.13 0.68 23.37
N ASP A 224 -13.44 1.10 22.32
CA ASP A 224 -13.99 1.28 20.98
C ASP A 224 -13.20 0.42 20.00
N LEU A 225 -13.93 -0.31 19.15
CA LEU A 225 -13.35 -1.10 18.09
C LEU A 225 -13.23 -0.32 16.78
N GLY A 226 -13.78 0.90 16.68
CA GLY A 226 -13.73 1.70 15.46
C GLY A 226 -14.42 1.00 14.29
N ASP A 227 -13.77 0.99 13.12
CA ASP A 227 -14.28 0.41 11.86
C ASP A 227 -14.20 -1.13 11.80
N PHE A 228 -14.14 -1.81 12.95
CA PHE A 228 -14.22 -3.26 13.01
C PHE A 228 -15.54 -3.77 12.38
N PRO A 229 -15.58 -4.98 11.77
CA PRO A 229 -16.81 -5.50 11.16
C PRO A 229 -18.03 -5.38 12.06
N SER A 230 -19.14 -4.89 11.49
CA SER A 230 -20.43 -4.82 12.20
C SER A 230 -20.86 -6.21 12.68
N PRO A 231 -21.77 -6.32 13.66
CA PRO A 231 -22.25 -7.62 14.13
C PRO A 231 -22.71 -8.54 13.00
N GLU A 232 -23.42 -8.01 12.01
CA GLU A 232 -23.92 -8.76 10.85
C GLU A 232 -22.75 -9.29 10.01
N ARG A 233 -21.80 -8.42 9.65
CA ARG A 233 -20.61 -8.81 8.89
C ARG A 233 -19.69 -9.76 9.66
N PHE A 234 -19.64 -9.64 10.98
CA PHE A 234 -18.84 -10.50 11.83
C PHE A 234 -19.41 -11.92 11.88
N GLU A 235 -20.74 -12.06 11.95
CA GLU A 235 -21.39 -13.38 11.89
C GLU A 235 -21.23 -14.03 10.50
N GLU A 236 -21.23 -13.24 9.42
CA GLU A 236 -20.94 -13.73 8.05
C GLU A 236 -19.55 -14.37 7.89
N LEU A 237 -18.59 -14.05 8.77
CA LEU A 237 -17.26 -14.65 8.74
C LEU A 237 -17.27 -16.13 9.20
N GLU A 238 -18.32 -16.56 9.90
CA GLU A 238 -18.47 -17.92 10.44
C GLU A 238 -17.20 -18.37 11.21
N LEU A 239 -16.71 -17.50 12.11
CA LEU A 239 -15.49 -17.73 12.88
C LEU A 239 -15.68 -18.89 13.86
N SER A 240 -14.72 -19.81 13.87
CA SER A 240 -14.68 -20.97 14.77
C SER A 240 -13.92 -20.68 16.07
N TRP A 241 -12.86 -19.87 15.99
CA TRP A 241 -12.10 -19.45 17.17
C TRP A 241 -11.38 -18.12 16.97
N ILE A 242 -11.00 -17.48 18.08
CA ILE A 242 -10.11 -16.31 18.11
C ILE A 242 -9.02 -16.52 19.18
N ASP A 243 -7.76 -16.41 18.77
CA ASP A 243 -6.61 -16.20 19.65
C ASP A 243 -6.19 -14.74 19.64
N VAL A 244 -5.55 -14.28 20.72
CA VAL A 244 -5.08 -12.90 20.84
C VAL A 244 -3.60 -12.89 21.17
N LEU A 245 -2.83 -12.17 20.35
CA LEU A 245 -1.41 -11.91 20.57
C LEU A 245 -1.21 -10.44 20.94
N SER A 246 -0.37 -10.19 21.95
CA SER A 246 0.12 -8.85 22.26
C SER A 246 1.47 -8.62 21.59
N LEU A 247 1.60 -7.51 20.88
CA LEU A 247 2.75 -7.15 20.06
C LEU A 247 3.26 -5.75 20.44
N ALA A 248 4.52 -5.46 20.10
CA ALA A 248 5.16 -4.16 20.37
C ALA A 248 4.92 -3.62 21.79
N GLN A 249 5.15 -4.44 22.82
CA GLN A 249 4.91 -4.05 24.22
C GLN A 249 3.47 -3.54 24.44
N ASN A 250 2.48 -4.33 24.00
CA ASN A 250 1.04 -4.07 24.13
C ASN A 250 0.53 -2.86 23.33
N ARG A 251 1.27 -2.38 22.34
CA ARG A 251 0.84 -1.29 21.45
C ARG A 251 -0.05 -1.77 20.32
N ILE A 252 0.09 -3.04 19.96
CA ILE A 252 -0.73 -3.70 18.95
C ILE A 252 -1.30 -4.97 19.57
N LEU A 253 -2.62 -5.15 19.45
CA LEU A 253 -3.28 -6.41 19.70
C LEU A 253 -3.65 -7.04 18.36
N LEU A 254 -3.27 -8.30 18.18
CA LEU A 254 -3.59 -9.09 17.00
C LEU A 254 -4.62 -10.15 17.36
N PHE A 255 -5.81 -10.05 16.78
CA PHE A 255 -6.80 -11.13 16.84
C PHE A 255 -6.56 -12.05 15.66
N VAL A 256 -6.13 -13.26 15.98
CA VAL A 256 -5.94 -14.35 15.04
C VAL A 256 -7.24 -15.14 15.05
N ALA A 257 -8.02 -15.08 14.00
CA ALA A 257 -9.35 -15.64 13.95
C ALA A 257 -9.48 -16.60 12.76
N PHE A 258 -9.86 -17.84 13.01
CA PHE A 258 -10.11 -18.80 11.94
C PHE A 258 -11.61 -18.94 11.71
N GLY A 259 -12.04 -18.84 10.46
CA GLY A 259 -13.42 -19.05 10.05
C GLY A 259 -13.51 -19.98 8.85
N LYS A 260 -14.74 -20.19 8.37
CA LYS A 260 -15.03 -21.12 7.28
C LYS A 260 -14.23 -20.87 6.00
N ARG A 261 -13.91 -19.61 5.72
CA ARG A 261 -13.18 -19.20 4.51
C ARG A 261 -11.66 -19.21 4.68
N GLY A 262 -11.16 -19.30 5.91
CA GLY A 262 -9.72 -19.26 6.20
C GLY A 262 -9.37 -18.42 7.43
N LEU A 263 -8.13 -17.93 7.44
CA LEU A 263 -7.53 -17.21 8.56
C LEU A 263 -7.67 -15.70 8.37
N HIS A 264 -8.25 -15.03 9.36
CA HIS A 264 -8.34 -13.59 9.48
C HIS A 264 -7.39 -13.09 10.57
N LEU A 265 -6.67 -12.01 10.26
CA LEU A 265 -5.79 -11.31 11.19
C LEU A 265 -6.34 -9.90 11.36
N PHE A 266 -6.83 -9.55 12.55
CA PHE A 266 -7.33 -8.20 12.84
C PHE A 266 -6.37 -7.48 13.79
N PHE A 267 -5.86 -6.33 13.36
CA PHE A 267 -4.92 -5.53 14.11
C PHE A 267 -5.66 -4.39 14.81
N PHE A 268 -5.38 -4.23 16.10
CA PHE A 268 -5.93 -3.17 16.93
C PHE A 268 -4.81 -2.35 17.55
N THR A 269 -4.99 -1.04 17.59
CA THR A 269 -4.17 -0.09 18.35
C THR A 269 -4.99 0.50 19.50
N ALA A 270 -4.42 1.43 20.25
CA ALA A 270 -5.17 2.18 21.27
C ALA A 270 -6.35 2.99 20.70
N GLN A 271 -6.39 3.20 19.38
CA GLN A 271 -7.48 3.91 18.68
C GLN A 271 -8.60 2.98 18.20
N GLY A 272 -8.49 1.66 18.38
CA GLY A 272 -9.44 0.68 17.85
C GLY A 272 -8.85 -0.14 16.72
N PHE A 273 -9.71 -0.63 15.83
CA PHE A 273 -9.31 -1.39 14.65
C PHE A 273 -8.47 -0.55 13.68
N ASP A 274 -7.32 -1.09 13.27
CA ASP A 274 -6.39 -0.46 12.33
C ASP A 274 -6.52 -1.09 10.93
N LYS A 275 -6.43 -2.43 10.85
CA LYS A 275 -6.44 -3.15 9.57
C LYS A 275 -6.72 -4.63 9.75
N SER A 276 -6.97 -5.30 8.63
CA SER A 276 -7.07 -6.76 8.59
C SER A 276 -6.28 -7.38 7.44
N LEU A 277 -5.88 -8.63 7.61
CA LEU A 277 -5.38 -9.50 6.54
C LEU A 277 -6.22 -10.77 6.50
N PHE A 278 -6.36 -11.33 5.32
CA PHE A 278 -7.08 -12.57 5.11
C PHE A 278 -6.25 -13.54 4.26
N TYR A 279 -6.18 -14.78 4.74
CA TYR A 279 -5.60 -15.90 4.02
C TYR A 279 -6.67 -16.95 3.81
N MET A 280 -6.91 -17.33 2.56
CA MET A 280 -7.60 -18.58 2.30
C MET A 280 -6.77 -19.71 2.89
N ALA A 281 -7.38 -20.56 3.69
CA ALA A 281 -6.71 -21.65 4.37
C ALA A 281 -7.66 -22.81 4.58
N ASP A 282 -7.14 -24.02 4.45
CA ASP A 282 -7.83 -25.25 4.83
C ASP A 282 -7.98 -25.30 6.36
N SER A 283 -8.97 -26.07 6.84
CA SER A 283 -9.18 -26.27 8.27
C SER A 283 -8.15 -27.17 8.94
N PHE A 284 -7.40 -27.95 8.15
CA PHE A 284 -6.37 -28.85 8.66
C PHE A 284 -5.10 -28.83 7.80
N PRO A 285 -3.90 -28.75 8.41
CA PRO A 285 -3.65 -28.45 9.83
C PRO A 285 -4.22 -27.09 10.25
N GLU A 286 -4.66 -26.98 11.51
CA GLU A 286 -5.17 -25.72 12.04
C GLU A 286 -4.10 -24.61 11.88
N PRO A 287 -4.44 -23.44 11.33
CA PRO A 287 -3.46 -22.37 11.15
C PRO A 287 -2.85 -21.90 12.45
N VAL A 288 -1.55 -21.60 12.42
CA VAL A 288 -0.79 -21.13 13.57
C VAL A 288 -0.11 -19.82 13.24
N VAL A 289 -0.29 -18.81 14.09
CA VAL A 289 0.40 -17.52 13.97
C VAL A 289 1.33 -17.35 15.16
N ARG A 290 2.58 -17.00 14.88
CA ARG A 290 3.60 -16.76 15.89
C ARG A 290 4.24 -15.40 15.68
N ALA A 291 4.43 -14.66 16.76
CA ALA A 291 5.26 -13.47 16.77
C ALA A 291 6.70 -13.85 17.11
N ARG A 292 7.66 -13.43 16.29
CA ARG A 292 9.09 -13.65 16.50
C ARG A 292 9.87 -12.38 16.18
N GLY A 293 10.39 -11.73 17.22
CA GLY A 293 11.05 -10.44 17.07
C GLY A 293 10.08 -9.41 16.49
N ASP A 294 10.41 -8.90 15.31
CA ASP A 294 9.66 -7.91 14.58
C ASP A 294 8.70 -8.51 13.51
N LYS A 295 8.63 -9.84 13.44
CA LYS A 295 7.85 -10.57 12.43
C LYS A 295 6.67 -11.35 12.99
N LEU A 296 5.67 -11.56 12.15
CA LEU A 296 4.68 -12.62 12.24
C LEU A 296 5.04 -13.74 11.27
N GLU A 297 5.07 -14.96 11.77
CA GLU A 297 5.09 -16.18 10.97
C GLU A 297 3.67 -16.76 10.96
N VAL A 298 3.06 -16.85 9.78
CA VAL A 298 1.73 -17.43 9.57
C VAL A 298 1.92 -18.78 8.88
N HIS A 299 1.61 -19.85 9.61
CA HIS A 299 1.68 -21.23 9.14
C HIS A 299 0.26 -21.71 8.85
N LEU A 300 -0.03 -22.08 7.59
CA LEU A 300 -1.35 -22.54 7.16
C LEU A 300 -1.24 -23.59 6.07
N ALA A 301 -2.35 -24.18 5.66
CA ALA A 301 -2.42 -25.03 4.47
C ALA A 301 -3.36 -24.44 3.42
N VAL A 302 -2.97 -24.53 2.14
CA VAL A 302 -3.80 -24.13 1.00
C VAL A 302 -3.83 -25.28 -0.01
N GLY A 303 -5.00 -25.86 -0.22
CA GLY A 303 -5.12 -27.04 -1.08
C GLY A 303 -4.24 -28.19 -0.59
N GLU A 304 -4.28 -28.43 0.72
CA GLU A 304 -3.54 -29.46 1.47
C GLU A 304 -2.01 -29.27 1.49
N LYS A 305 -1.50 -28.16 0.93
CA LYS A 305 -0.08 -27.85 0.90
C LYS A 305 0.28 -26.87 2.01
N PRO A 306 1.31 -27.17 2.84
CA PRO A 306 1.76 -26.24 3.86
C PRO A 306 2.37 -24.99 3.21
N VAL A 307 1.98 -23.83 3.71
CA VAL A 307 2.49 -22.52 3.29
C VAL A 307 2.88 -21.75 4.55
N VAL A 308 4.02 -21.07 4.47
CA VAL A 308 4.49 -20.15 5.52
C VAL A 308 4.61 -18.77 4.93
N HIS A 309 3.93 -17.80 5.55
CA HIS A 309 4.09 -16.39 5.24
C HIS A 309 4.82 -15.69 6.39
N GLU A 310 5.87 -14.94 6.04
CA GLU A 310 6.55 -14.04 6.97
C GLU A 310 6.23 -12.59 6.61
N MET A 311 5.90 -11.78 7.62
CA MET A 311 5.67 -10.34 7.45
C MET A 311 6.07 -9.58 8.72
N PRO A 312 6.35 -8.28 8.65
CA PRO A 312 6.45 -7.44 9.84
C PRO A 312 5.12 -7.43 10.62
N PHE A 313 5.17 -7.49 11.95
CA PHE A 313 3.93 -7.63 12.74
C PHE A 313 3.01 -6.39 12.69
N TRP A 314 3.48 -5.27 12.13
CA TRP A 314 2.72 -4.04 12.00
C TRP A 314 2.19 -3.81 10.58
N GLY A 315 2.29 -4.77 9.67
CA GLY A 315 1.61 -4.72 8.37
C GLY A 315 2.32 -5.43 7.22
N ILE A 316 1.59 -5.53 6.11
CA ILE A 316 2.07 -5.85 4.77
C ILE A 316 2.01 -4.58 3.93
#